data_AF-A0A6A8Q849-F1
#
_entry.id   AF-A0A6A8Q849-F1
#
_cell.length_a   1.000
_cell.length_b   1.000
_cell.length_c   1.000
_cell.angle_alpha   90.00
_cell.angle_beta   90.00
_cell.angle_gamma   90.00
#
_symmetry.space_group_name_H-M   'P 1'
#
loop_
_entity.id
_entity.type
_entity.pdbx_description
1 polymer ?
#
loop_
_entity_poly.entity_id
_entity_poly.type
_entity_poly.pdbx_seq_one_letter_code
_entity_poly.pdbx_strand_id
1 'polypeptide(L)'
;MEPQEIIQLRQNLGWSLASFGKYFGVTAQAVLKWERGTATPNDFAMAAMIQLRNRLDQAIKEKQKQEFINGLKRALITGGIIALLTYLFNNEE
;
A
#
# COMPACT_ATOMS: atom_id res chain seq x y z
N MET A 1 9.79 -5.75 -5.28
CA MET A 1 10.05 -4.72 -4.27
C MET A 1 10.99 -5.30 -3.24
N GLU A 2 12.06 -4.58 -2.95
CA GLU A 2 13.03 -4.93 -1.92
C GLU A 2 12.48 -4.62 -0.52
N PRO A 3 13.00 -5.28 0.53
CA PRO A 3 12.53 -5.08 1.92
C PRO A 3 12.49 -3.60 2.34
N GLN A 4 13.51 -2.83 1.98
CA GLN A 4 13.58 -1.39 2.30
C GLN A 4 12.49 -0.58 1.60
N GLU A 5 12.11 -0.95 0.37
CA GLU A 5 11.06 -0.26 -0.38
C GLU A 5 9.68 -0.50 0.25
N ILE A 6 9.47 -1.68 0.83
CA ILE A 6 8.24 -2.02 1.58
C ILE A 6 8.15 -1.17 2.85
N ILE A 7 9.26 -1.03 3.60
CA ILE A 7 9.34 -0.17 4.79
C ILE A 7 8.98 1.28 4.42
N GLN A 8 9.62 1.82 3.37
CA GLN A 8 9.40 3.19 2.93
C GLN A 8 7.95 3.42 2.48
N LEU A 9 7.38 2.52 1.68
CA LEU A 9 6.00 2.61 1.24
C LEU A 9 5.04 2.68 2.43
N ARG A 10 5.19 1.76 3.39
CA ARG A 10 4.35 1.73 4.59
C ARG A 10 4.49 3.00 5.42
N GLN A 11 5.72 3.46 5.66
CA GLN A 11 5.99 4.66 6.45
C GLN A 11 5.49 5.93 5.78
N ASN A 12 5.63 6.06 4.46
CA ASN A 12 5.14 7.21 3.70
C ASN A 12 3.62 7.36 3.75
N LEU A 13 2.90 6.24 3.89
CA LEU A 13 1.46 6.17 4.09
C LEU A 13 1.05 6.35 5.57
N GLY A 14 2.01 6.35 6.50
CA GLY A 14 1.76 6.43 7.94
C GLY A 14 1.09 5.19 8.51
N TRP A 15 1.27 4.02 7.88
CA TRP A 15 0.62 2.78 8.31
C TRP A 15 1.48 1.98 9.29
N SER A 16 0.83 1.38 10.29
CA SER A 16 1.47 0.39 11.17
C SER A 16 1.64 -0.94 10.43
N LEU A 17 2.48 -1.86 10.94
CA LEU A 17 2.58 -3.23 10.42
C LEU A 17 1.21 -3.93 10.40
N ALA A 18 0.41 -3.71 11.45
CA ALA A 18 -0.91 -4.31 11.57
C ALA A 18 -1.90 -3.76 10.53
N SER A 19 -1.93 -2.43 10.35
CA SER A 19 -2.77 -1.79 9.33
C SER A 19 -2.36 -2.24 7.93
N PHE A 20 -1.05 -2.21 7.63
CA PHE A 20 -0.52 -2.65 6.35
C PHE A 20 -0.90 -4.12 6.09
N GLY A 21 -0.64 -5.01 7.04
CA GLY A 21 -1.00 -6.42 6.92
C GLY A 21 -2.49 -6.63 6.66
N LYS A 22 -3.35 -5.97 7.45
CA LYS A 22 -4.80 -5.99 7.25
C LYS A 22 -5.20 -5.59 5.83
N TYR A 23 -4.59 -4.55 5.27
CA TYR A 23 -4.88 -4.06 3.93
C TYR A 23 -4.34 -4.95 2.81
N PHE A 24 -3.44 -5.89 3.10
CA PHE A 24 -2.97 -6.90 2.15
C PHE A 24 -3.49 -8.31 2.49
N GLY A 25 -4.42 -8.44 3.44
CA GLY A 25 -4.99 -9.73 3.85
C GLY A 25 -4.01 -10.65 4.58
N VAL A 26 -2.95 -10.10 5.18
CA VAL A 26 -1.91 -10.84 5.90
C VAL A 26 -1.75 -10.37 7.34
N THR A 27 -0.98 -11.11 8.13
CA THR A 27 -0.68 -10.71 9.52
C THR A 27 0.43 -9.66 9.56
N ALA A 28 0.48 -8.87 10.65
CA ALA A 28 1.58 -7.95 10.91
C ALA A 28 2.96 -8.65 10.90
N GLN A 29 2.98 -9.92 11.36
CA GLN A 29 4.17 -10.76 11.38
C GLN A 29 4.67 -11.12 9.98
N ALA A 30 3.76 -11.33 9.02
CA ALA A 30 4.13 -11.54 7.62
C ALA A 30 4.80 -10.29 7.03
N VAL A 31 4.22 -9.11 7.26
CA VAL A 31 4.80 -7.83 6.83
C VAL A 31 6.19 -7.63 7.45
N LEU A 32 6.36 -7.92 8.75
CA LEU A 32 7.65 -7.84 9.41
C LEU A 32 8.70 -8.76 8.76
N LYS A 33 8.30 -9.97 8.33
CA LYS A 33 9.20 -10.88 7.61
C LYS A 33 9.58 -10.33 6.23
N TRP A 34 8.63 -9.71 5.51
CA TRP A 34 8.88 -9.03 4.24
C TRP A 34 9.88 -7.87 4.40
N GLU A 35 9.67 -7.01 5.39
CA GLU A 35 10.56 -5.87 5.70
C GLU A 35 11.96 -6.29 6.18
N ARG A 36 12.10 -7.52 6.70
CA ARG A 36 13.38 -8.13 7.06
C ARG A 36 14.01 -8.96 5.93
N GLY A 37 13.32 -9.16 4.81
CA GLY A 37 13.78 -10.03 3.72
C GLY A 37 13.81 -11.52 4.06
N THR A 38 13.15 -11.96 5.14
CA THR A 38 13.11 -13.37 5.57
C THR A 38 11.93 -14.15 4.97
N ALA A 39 11.03 -13.45 4.29
CA ALA A 39 9.98 -14.01 3.44
C ALA A 39 9.67 -13.01 2.33
N THR A 40 9.12 -13.50 1.22
CA THR A 40 8.67 -12.66 0.11
C THR A 40 7.14 -12.50 0.14
N PRO A 41 6.62 -11.33 -0.30
CA PRO A 41 5.20 -11.20 -0.62
C PRO A 41 4.80 -12.14 -1.76
N ASN A 42 3.55 -12.61 -1.76
CA ASN A 42 3.02 -13.31 -2.93
C ASN A 42 2.82 -12.33 -4.11
N ASP A 43 2.62 -12.87 -5.31
CA ASP A 43 2.54 -12.08 -6.55
C ASP A 43 1.45 -11.00 -6.50
N PHE A 44 0.31 -11.31 -5.88
CA PHE A 44 -0.80 -10.38 -5.71
C PHE A 44 -0.41 -9.19 -4.82
N ALA A 45 0.14 -9.45 -3.63
CA ALA A 45 0.57 -8.41 -2.71
C ALA A 45 1.72 -7.58 -3.33
N MET A 46 2.64 -8.24 -4.04
CA MET A 46 3.73 -7.59 -4.76
C MET A 46 3.20 -6.62 -5.80
N ALA A 47 2.28 -7.05 -6.67
CA ALA A 47 1.69 -6.21 -7.71
C ALA A 47 0.92 -5.03 -7.12
N ALA A 48 0.12 -5.27 -6.09
CA ALA A 48 -0.64 -4.21 -5.40
C ALA A 48 0.28 -3.18 -4.71
N MET A 49 1.38 -3.61 -4.08
CA MET A 49 2.35 -2.69 -3.48
C MET A 49 3.10 -1.87 -4.54
N ILE A 50 3.46 -2.47 -5.68
CA ILE A 50 4.09 -1.75 -6.80
C ILE A 50 3.16 -0.66 -7.31
N GLN A 51 1.88 -0.98 -7.55
CA GLN A 51 0.90 0.01 -8.00
C GLN A 51 0.68 1.12 -6.97
N LEU A 52 0.56 0.75 -5.69
CA LEU A 52 0.40 1.70 -4.59
C LEU A 52 1.59 2.66 -4.50
N ARG A 53 2.82 2.16 -4.67
CA ARG A 53 4.02 2.99 -4.74
C ARG A 53 3.99 3.94 -5.93
N ASN A 54 3.68 3.44 -7.13
CA ASN A 54 3.65 4.27 -8.34
C ASN A 54 2.66 5.44 -8.20
N ARG A 55 1.45 5.18 -7.70
CA ARG A 55 0.43 6.21 -7.46
C ARG A 55 0.85 7.20 -6.37
N LEU A 56 1.48 6.72 -5.29
CA LEU A 56 2.00 7.58 -4.23
C LEU A 56 3.11 8.49 -4.75
N ASP A 57 4.04 7.96 -5.55
CA ASP A 57 5.14 8.73 -6.14
C ASP A 57 4.62 9.79 -7.12
N GLN A 58 3.59 9.46 -7.92
CA GLN A 58 2.87 10.43 -8.76
C GLN A 58 2.23 11.54 -7.91
N ALA A 59 1.46 11.18 -6.89
CA ALA A 59 0.82 12.14 -6.00
C ALA A 59 1.83 13.04 -5.26
N ILE A 60 3.02 12.51 -4.93
CA ILE A 60 4.12 13.31 -4.36
C ILE A 60 4.64 14.33 -5.39
N LYS A 61 4.90 13.89 -6.63
CA LYS A 61 5.36 14.78 -7.72
C LYS A 61 4.35 15.90 -8.00
N GLU A 62 3.07 15.59 -7.97
CA GLU A 62 1.96 16.52 -8.22
C GLU A 62 1.59 17.37 -7.00
N LYS A 63 2.27 17.19 -5.85
CA LYS A 63 1.96 17.84 -4.56
C LYS A 63 0.56 17.52 -4.01
N GLN A 64 -0.06 16.43 -4.46
CA GLN A 64 -1.37 15.93 -4.05
C GLN A 64 -1.30 14.76 -3.04
N LYS A 65 -0.14 14.54 -2.41
CA LYS A 65 0.07 13.43 -1.45
C LYS A 65 -1.06 13.31 -0.40
N GLN A 66 -1.51 14.44 0.16
CA GLN A 66 -2.53 14.41 1.21
C GLN A 66 -3.92 14.02 0.68
N GLU A 67 -4.28 14.51 -0.51
CA GLU A 67 -5.52 14.15 -1.18
C GLU A 67 -5.53 12.65 -1.50
N PHE A 68 -4.42 12.15 -2.04
CA PHE A 68 -4.25 10.72 -2.30
C PHE A 68 -4.40 9.87 -1.03
N ILE A 69 -3.71 10.23 0.07
CA ILE A 69 -3.82 9.52 1.35
C ILE A 69 -5.26 9.57 1.89
N ASN A 70 -5.95 10.70 1.75
CA ASN A 70 -7.35 10.83 2.18
C ASN A 70 -8.28 9.96 1.32
N GLY A 71 -8.05 9.88 0.01
CA GLY A 71 -8.74 8.97 -0.90
C GLY A 71 -8.55 7.50 -0.49
N LEU A 72 -7.31 7.10 -0.21
CA LEU A 72 -6.99 5.75 0.30
C LEU A 72 -7.73 5.44 1.60
N LYS A 73 -7.71 6.36 2.56
CA LYS A 73 -8.41 6.20 3.84
C LYS A 73 -9.91 6.03 3.65
N ARG A 74 -10.53 6.84 2.78
CA ARG A 74 -11.96 6.74 2.46
C ARG A 74 -12.27 5.37 1.86
N ALA A 75 -11.54 4.95 0.83
CA ALA A 75 -11.73 3.65 0.19
C ALA A 75 -11.61 2.48 1.18
N LEU A 76 -10.61 2.53 2.06
CA LEU A 76 -10.37 1.52 3.09
C LEU A 76 -11.48 1.43 4.14
N ILE A 77 -12.10 2.55 4.50
CA ILE A 77 -13.21 2.59 5.48
C ILE A 77 -14.52 2.13 4.82
N THR A 78 -14.77 2.48 3.56
CA THR A 78 -16.05 2.20 2.89
C THR A 78 -16.18 0.78 2.36
N GLY A 79 -15.11 0.22 1.80
CA GLY A 79 -15.17 -1.10 1.13
C GLY A 79 -13.94 -1.98 1.35
N GLY A 80 -13.09 -1.64 2.32
CA GLY A 80 -11.91 -2.43 2.67
C GLY A 80 -10.93 -2.57 1.50
N ILE A 81 -10.34 -3.76 1.36
CA ILE A 81 -9.31 -4.02 0.34
C ILE A 81 -9.86 -3.95 -1.08
N ILE A 82 -11.12 -4.33 -1.33
CA ILE A 82 -11.70 -4.32 -2.67
C ILE A 82 -11.85 -2.89 -3.18
N ALA A 83 -12.43 -1.99 -2.39
CA ALA A 83 -12.53 -0.58 -2.76
C ALA A 83 -11.16 0.10 -2.88
N LEU A 84 -10.19 -0.29 -2.05
CA LEU A 84 -8.80 0.16 -2.19
C LEU A 84 -8.21 -0.27 -3.55
N LEU A 85 -8.36 -1.53 -3.93
CA LEU A 85 -7.84 -2.04 -5.21
C LEU A 85 -8.55 -1.35 -6.37
N THR A 86 -9.87 -1.21 -6.32
CA THR A 86 -10.60 -0.42 -7.31
C THR A 86 -10.01 0.98 -7.40
N TYR A 87 -9.84 1.71 -6.29
CA TYR A 87 -9.25 3.04 -6.31
C TYR A 87 -7.82 3.09 -6.88
N LEU A 88 -6.99 2.07 -6.61
CA LEU A 88 -5.60 2.02 -7.09
C LEU A 88 -5.46 1.67 -8.57
N PHE A 89 -6.37 0.84 -9.09
CA PHE A 89 -6.34 0.32 -10.46
C PHE A 89 -7.38 0.94 -11.37
N ASN A 90 -8.28 1.81 -10.85
CA ASN A 90 -9.12 2.62 -11.70
C ASN A 90 -8.25 3.71 -12.33
N ASN A 91 -8.12 3.63 -13.65
CA ASN A 91 -7.59 4.72 -14.45
C ASN A 91 -8.69 5.77 -14.48
N GLU A 92 -8.44 6.94 -13.90
CA GLU A 92 -9.16 8.12 -14.36
C GLU A 92 -8.66 8.37 -15.79
N GLU A 93 -9.52 8.14 -16.78
CA GLU A 93 -9.30 8.53 -18.18
C GLU A 93 -9.15 10.05 -18.32
#